data_AF-J9E379-F1
#
_entry.id   AF-J9E379-F1
#
_cell.length_a   1.000
_cell.length_b   1.000
_cell.length_c   1.000
_cell.angle_alpha   90.00
_cell.angle_beta   90.00
_cell.angle_gamma   90.00
#
_symmetry.space_group_name_H-M   'P 1'
#
loop_
_entity.id
_entity.type
_entity.pdbx_description
1 polymer ?
#
loop_
_entity_poly.entity_id
_entity_poly.type
_entity_poly.pdbx_seq_one_letter_code
_entity_poly.pdbx_strand_id
1 'polypeptide(L)'
;AVGEADISSLCVTYGKYLLPKVAIRSRAYSSNLRTPCVLSSLLDHCESPELFEIVCHVVQELLLAIDLGSQEWLILILRAMLSFGIAVGKWFPDVKPEEVDYSEDDPDKKAPKPDFVISINNVLKRTKHLLFSSHIPVRLLVLKILDVCLKDLQHFPDDYLPMIHQNWSAVLDCLLEKNLNVRVDGFKVTILKIPNLFLLHDT
;
A
#
# COMPACT_ATOMS: atom_id res chain seq x y z
N ALA A 1 -29.09 28.51 -2.36
CA ALA A 1 -27.94 28.03 -1.56
C ALA A 1 -27.22 26.99 -2.39
N VAL A 2 -26.08 27.34 -2.99
CA VAL A 2 -25.18 26.35 -3.59
C VAL A 2 -24.59 25.61 -2.41
N GLY A 3 -24.97 24.34 -2.21
CA GLY A 3 -24.40 23.52 -1.14
C GLY A 3 -22.89 23.52 -1.29
N GLU A 4 -22.17 23.85 -0.22
CA GLU A 4 -20.71 23.81 -0.20
C GLU A 4 -20.27 22.43 -0.68
N ALA A 5 -19.62 22.38 -1.84
CA ALA A 5 -19.03 21.15 -2.34
C ALA A 5 -17.96 20.72 -1.35
N ASP A 6 -18.18 19.58 -0.68
CA ASP A 6 -17.20 19.00 0.22
C ASP A 6 -15.90 18.65 -0.56
N ILE A 7 -14.75 18.70 0.12
CA ILE A 7 -13.43 18.53 -0.50
C ILE A 7 -13.37 17.19 -1.25
N SER A 8 -13.93 16.13 -0.67
CA SER A 8 -13.96 14.80 -1.29
C SER A 8 -14.75 14.81 -2.61
N SER A 9 -15.87 15.52 -2.68
CA SER A 9 -16.66 15.67 -3.91
C SER A 9 -15.91 16.40 -5.02
N LEU A 10 -15.08 17.40 -4.66
CA LEU A 10 -14.20 18.08 -5.60
C LEU A 10 -13.07 17.16 -6.07
N CYS A 11 -12.48 16.36 -5.17
CA CYS A 11 -11.49 15.34 -5.52
C CYS A 11 -12.05 14.37 -6.56
N VAL A 12 -13.27 13.86 -6.39
CA VAL A 12 -13.92 12.97 -7.37
C VAL A 12 -14.14 13.68 -8.70
N THR A 13 -14.72 14.88 -8.66
CA THR A 13 -15.08 15.64 -9.86
C THR A 13 -13.85 15.95 -10.71
N TYR A 14 -12.80 16.53 -10.12
CA TYR A 14 -11.60 16.91 -10.86
C TYR A 14 -10.62 15.75 -11.05
N GLY A 15 -10.63 14.76 -10.15
CA GLY A 15 -9.79 13.56 -10.21
C GLY A 15 -10.03 12.76 -11.49
N LYS A 16 -11.29 12.62 -11.94
CA LYS A 16 -11.64 11.95 -13.20
C LYS A 16 -10.95 12.56 -14.43
N TYR A 17 -10.69 13.87 -14.42
CA TYR A 17 -10.00 14.56 -15.51
C TYR A 17 -8.48 14.67 -15.30
N LEU A 18 -8.04 14.74 -14.05
CA LEU A 18 -6.65 14.94 -13.66
C LEU A 18 -5.84 13.65 -13.70
N LEU A 19 -6.36 12.57 -13.11
CA LEU A 19 -5.66 11.31 -12.95
C LEU A 19 -5.22 10.64 -14.26
N PRO A 20 -5.96 10.70 -15.39
CA PRO A 20 -5.44 10.17 -16.66
C PRO A 20 -4.16 10.88 -17.10
N LYS A 21 -4.10 12.21 -16.90
CA LYS A 21 -2.91 13.00 -17.22
C LYS A 21 -1.77 12.67 -16.27
N VAL A 22 -2.05 12.50 -14.98
CA VAL A 22 -1.07 12.07 -13.98
C VAL A 22 -0.51 10.69 -14.36
N ALA A 23 -1.34 9.73 -14.75
CA ALA A 23 -0.91 8.40 -15.20
C ALA A 23 0.08 8.50 -16.38
N ILE A 24 -0.27 9.25 -17.43
CA ILE A 24 0.59 9.45 -18.59
C ILE A 24 1.92 10.09 -18.19
N ARG A 25 1.88 11.11 -17.32
CA ARG A 25 3.09 11.81 -16.86
C ARG A 25 3.95 10.95 -15.93
N SER A 26 3.36 9.96 -15.23
CA SER A 26 4.09 8.99 -14.38
C SER A 26 5.11 8.18 -15.17
N ARG A 27 4.82 7.88 -16.43
CA ARG A 27 5.71 7.11 -17.33
C ARG A 27 7.03 7.82 -17.63
N ALA A 28 7.01 9.15 -17.66
CA ALA A 28 8.18 9.99 -17.88
C ALA A 28 8.65 10.60 -16.56
N TYR A 29 8.97 9.75 -15.58
CA TYR A 29 9.25 10.13 -14.20
C TYR A 29 10.44 11.09 -14.06
N SER A 30 11.46 11.01 -14.93
CA SER A 30 12.61 11.93 -14.94
C SER A 30 12.24 13.38 -15.24
N SER A 31 11.11 13.62 -15.90
CA SER A 31 10.66 14.96 -16.33
C SER A 31 9.41 15.46 -15.60
N ASN A 32 8.74 14.61 -14.82
CA ASN A 32 7.43 14.91 -14.23
C ASN A 32 7.37 14.59 -12.73
N LEU A 33 8.17 15.36 -11.99
CA LEU A 33 8.50 15.12 -10.57
C LEU A 33 7.32 15.29 -9.61
N ARG A 34 6.27 15.99 -10.03
CA ARG A 34 5.12 16.33 -9.18
C ARG A 34 4.06 15.25 -9.14
N THR A 35 4.12 14.26 -10.03
CA THR A 35 3.10 13.22 -10.17
C THR A 35 2.81 12.50 -8.85
N PRO A 36 3.80 12.00 -8.07
CA PRO A 36 3.50 11.35 -6.80
C PRO A 36 2.89 12.30 -5.77
N CYS A 37 3.29 13.58 -5.78
CA CYS A 37 2.76 14.59 -4.86
C CYS A 37 1.30 14.93 -5.17
N VAL A 38 0.94 15.05 -6.45
CA VAL A 38 -0.44 15.29 -6.89
C VAL A 38 -1.32 14.11 -6.50
N LEU A 39 -0.85 12.88 -6.74
CA LEU A 39 -1.58 11.68 -6.34
C LEU A 39 -1.78 11.63 -4.82
N SER A 40 -0.71 11.77 -4.04
CA SER A 40 -0.76 11.77 -2.57
C SER A 40 -1.75 12.82 -2.03
N SER A 41 -1.65 14.06 -2.51
CA SER A 41 -2.55 15.14 -2.07
C SER A 41 -4.01 14.86 -2.43
N LEU A 42 -4.28 14.27 -3.60
CA LEU A 42 -5.65 13.91 -3.97
C LEU A 42 -6.21 12.81 -3.05
N LEU A 43 -5.41 11.78 -2.78
CA LEU A 43 -5.81 10.61 -1.98
C LEU A 43 -6.00 10.95 -0.49
N ASP A 44 -5.21 11.88 0.04
CA ASP A 44 -5.33 12.31 1.44
C ASP A 44 -6.70 12.96 1.72
N HIS A 45 -7.36 13.49 0.69
CA HIS A 45 -8.66 14.19 0.77
C HIS A 45 -9.82 13.48 0.05
N CYS A 46 -9.58 12.39 -0.66
CA CYS A 46 -10.62 11.66 -1.39
C CYS A 46 -11.18 10.52 -0.52
N GLU A 47 -12.44 10.63 -0.13
CA GLU A 47 -13.12 9.63 0.70
C GLU A 47 -13.96 8.63 -0.12
N SER A 48 -14.14 8.87 -1.43
CA SER A 48 -14.91 7.99 -2.32
C SER A 48 -14.03 6.99 -3.07
N PRO A 49 -14.44 5.69 -3.16
CA PRO A 49 -13.77 4.68 -3.96
C PRO A 49 -13.93 4.87 -5.47
N GLU A 50 -14.71 5.84 -5.95
CA GLU A 50 -14.96 6.05 -7.38
C GLU A 50 -13.70 6.25 -8.24
N LEU A 51 -12.63 6.74 -7.62
CA LEU A 51 -11.36 6.95 -8.32
C LEU A 51 -10.43 5.72 -8.25
N PHE A 52 -10.83 4.64 -7.56
CA PHE A 52 -9.95 3.52 -7.26
C PHE A 52 -9.31 2.91 -8.51
N GLU A 53 -10.08 2.57 -9.54
CA GLU A 53 -9.55 1.96 -10.77
C GLU A 53 -8.48 2.83 -11.44
N ILE A 54 -8.76 4.13 -11.59
CA ILE A 54 -7.84 5.04 -12.24
C ILE A 54 -6.61 5.36 -11.37
N VAL A 55 -6.79 5.41 -10.05
CA VAL A 55 -5.69 5.53 -9.09
C VAL A 55 -4.78 4.31 -9.18
N CYS A 56 -5.32 3.10 -9.30
CA CYS A 56 -4.55 1.87 -9.46
C CYS A 56 -3.64 1.92 -10.68
N HIS A 57 -4.09 2.48 -11.81
CA HIS A 57 -3.22 2.68 -12.97
C HIS A 57 -2.03 3.60 -12.65
N VAL A 58 -2.25 4.74 -11.98
CA VAL A 58 -1.16 5.63 -11.57
C VAL A 58 -0.21 4.92 -10.60
N VAL A 59 -0.75 4.18 -9.63
CA VAL A 59 0.02 3.41 -8.65
C VAL A 59 0.92 2.39 -9.35
N GLN A 60 0.41 1.65 -10.34
CA GLN A 60 1.22 0.69 -11.09
C GLN A 60 2.40 1.35 -11.83
N GLU A 61 2.18 2.51 -12.45
CA GLU A 61 3.24 3.26 -13.15
C GLU A 61 4.31 3.77 -12.15
N LEU A 62 3.89 4.24 -10.98
CA LEU A 62 4.81 4.67 -9.92
C LEU A 62 5.59 3.50 -9.30
N LEU A 63 4.95 2.35 -9.12
CA LEU A 63 5.60 1.13 -8.64
C LEU A 63 6.64 0.62 -9.64
N LEU A 64 6.35 0.69 -10.95
CA LEU A 64 7.33 0.37 -11.99
C LEU A 64 8.58 1.27 -11.88
N ALA A 65 8.42 2.55 -11.52
CA ALA A 65 9.55 3.44 -11.30
C ALA A 65 10.41 3.04 -10.08
N ILE A 66 9.81 2.41 -9.05
CA ILE A 66 10.57 1.78 -7.95
C ILE A 66 11.40 0.61 -8.48
N ASP A 67 10.78 -0.28 -9.27
CA ASP A 67 11.44 -1.47 -9.83
C ASP A 67 12.64 -1.09 -10.73
N LEU A 68 12.60 0.07 -11.37
CA LEU A 68 13.71 0.62 -12.17
C LEU A 68 14.83 1.25 -11.35
N GLY A 69 14.71 1.32 -10.02
CA GLY A 69 15.80 1.72 -9.11
C GLY A 69 16.08 3.23 -9.05
N SER A 70 15.13 4.09 -9.43
CA SER A 70 15.34 5.54 -9.38
C SER A 70 15.31 6.08 -7.94
N GLN A 71 16.48 6.43 -7.41
CA GLN A 71 16.61 6.92 -6.02
C GLN A 71 16.11 8.35 -5.81
N GLU A 72 16.19 9.21 -6.83
CA GLU A 72 15.90 10.66 -6.70
C GLU A 72 14.44 10.93 -6.31
N TRP A 73 13.52 10.05 -6.70
CA TRP A 73 12.07 10.23 -6.52
C TRP A 73 11.44 9.23 -5.55
N LEU A 74 12.24 8.30 -5.04
CA LEU A 74 11.78 7.17 -4.25
C LEU A 74 10.94 7.62 -3.06
N ILE A 75 11.38 8.64 -2.33
CA ILE A 75 10.66 9.17 -1.17
C ILE A 75 9.27 9.71 -1.57
N LEU A 76 9.16 10.43 -2.70
CA LEU A 76 7.88 10.97 -3.15
C LEU A 76 6.93 9.86 -3.60
N ILE A 77 7.45 8.84 -4.28
CA ILE A 77 6.70 7.66 -4.68
C ILE A 77 6.20 6.91 -3.44
N LEU A 78 7.07 6.65 -2.46
CA LEU A 78 6.69 5.98 -1.22
C LEU A 78 5.65 6.75 -0.43
N ARG A 79 5.72 8.09 -0.40
CA ARG A 79 4.64 8.91 0.18
C ARG A 79 3.31 8.72 -0.53
N ALA A 80 3.31 8.65 -1.87
CA ALA A 80 2.11 8.36 -2.63
C ALA A 80 1.56 6.95 -2.36
N MET A 81 2.44 5.94 -2.20
CA MET A 81 2.04 4.58 -1.82
C MET A 81 1.42 4.54 -0.41
N LEU A 82 1.97 5.32 0.53
CA LEU A 82 1.41 5.44 1.87
C LEU A 82 0.02 6.09 1.84
N SER A 83 -0.14 7.22 1.13
CA SER A 83 -1.47 7.85 0.94
C SER A 83 -2.46 6.89 0.27
N PHE A 84 -1.99 6.06 -0.68
CA PHE A 84 -2.81 5.03 -1.32
C PHE A 84 -3.28 3.96 -0.34
N GLY A 85 -2.40 3.37 0.47
CA GLY A 85 -2.81 2.42 1.51
C GLY A 85 -3.84 3.03 2.46
N ILE A 86 -3.59 4.25 2.94
CA ILE A 86 -4.53 4.95 3.84
C ILE A 86 -5.89 5.17 3.15
N ALA A 87 -5.91 5.57 1.88
CA ALA A 87 -7.15 5.78 1.14
C ALA A 87 -7.91 4.46 0.93
N VAL A 88 -7.23 3.36 0.58
CA VAL A 88 -7.83 2.03 0.44
C VAL A 88 -8.51 1.59 1.74
N GLY A 89 -7.84 1.74 2.90
CA GLY A 89 -8.44 1.40 4.19
C GLY A 89 -9.68 2.24 4.55
N LYS A 90 -9.79 3.46 4.03
CA LYS A 90 -11.01 4.30 4.16
C LYS A 90 -12.11 3.90 3.18
N TRP A 91 -11.74 3.54 1.96
CA TRP A 91 -12.65 3.21 0.86
C TRP A 91 -13.30 1.83 1.00
N PHE A 92 -12.57 0.87 1.56
CA PHE A 92 -12.99 -0.53 1.69
C PHE A 92 -12.89 -1.00 3.16
N PRO A 93 -13.57 -0.34 4.10
CA PRO A 93 -13.51 -0.73 5.50
C PRO A 93 -14.21 -2.09 5.68
N ASP A 94 -13.55 -2.99 6.40
CA ASP A 94 -14.12 -4.27 6.85
C ASP A 94 -14.65 -5.22 5.76
N VAL A 95 -14.16 -5.09 4.52
CA VAL A 95 -14.47 -6.05 3.45
C VAL A 95 -13.89 -7.43 3.80
N LYS A 96 -14.71 -8.47 3.62
CA LYS A 96 -14.37 -9.88 3.89
C LYS A 96 -14.38 -10.69 2.60
N PRO A 97 -13.64 -11.81 2.53
CA PRO A 97 -13.73 -12.75 1.42
C PRO A 97 -15.16 -13.25 1.21
N GLU A 98 -15.55 -13.47 -0.05
CA GLU A 98 -16.80 -14.15 -0.36
C GLU A 98 -16.74 -15.62 0.13
N GLU A 99 -17.86 -16.14 0.61
CA GLU A 99 -17.96 -17.55 0.96
C GLU A 99 -17.97 -18.39 -0.31
N VAL A 100 -17.09 -19.39 -0.38
CA VAL A 100 -17.05 -20.34 -1.49
C VAL A 100 -17.85 -21.57 -1.10
N ASP A 101 -18.81 -21.96 -1.93
CA ASP A 101 -19.46 -23.26 -1.80
C ASP A 101 -18.45 -24.36 -2.16
N TYR A 102 -18.14 -25.20 -1.18
CA TYR A 102 -17.17 -26.28 -1.31
C TYR A 102 -17.76 -27.39 -2.18
N SER A 103 -17.21 -27.58 -3.38
CA SER A 103 -17.52 -28.74 -4.22
C SER A 103 -16.42 -29.80 -4.08
N GLU A 104 -16.79 -31.07 -3.93
CA GLU A 104 -15.84 -32.20 -3.89
C GLU A 104 -14.94 -32.27 -5.15
N ASP A 105 -15.40 -31.71 -6.28
CA ASP A 105 -14.68 -31.67 -7.55
C ASP A 105 -13.52 -30.65 -7.58
N ASP A 106 -13.51 -29.65 -6.69
CA ASP A 106 -12.47 -28.63 -6.61
C ASP A 106 -12.28 -28.14 -5.16
N PRO A 107 -11.54 -28.90 -4.34
CA PRO A 107 -11.32 -28.55 -2.94
C PRO A 107 -10.46 -27.29 -2.76
N ASP A 108 -9.74 -26.87 -3.80
CA ASP A 108 -8.86 -25.68 -3.80
C ASP A 108 -9.53 -24.43 -4.38
N LYS A 109 -10.84 -24.48 -4.67
CA LYS A 109 -11.59 -23.35 -5.20
C LYS A 109 -11.51 -22.17 -4.23
N LYS A 110 -10.90 -21.06 -4.68
CA LYS A 110 -10.80 -19.81 -3.91
C LYS A 110 -11.81 -18.78 -4.42
N ALA A 111 -12.33 -17.98 -3.50
CA ALA A 111 -13.16 -16.85 -3.83
C ALA A 111 -12.38 -15.87 -4.73
N PRO A 112 -13.05 -15.20 -5.67
CA PRO A 112 -12.43 -14.11 -6.41
C PRO A 112 -11.93 -13.05 -5.43
N LYS A 113 -10.69 -12.61 -5.65
CA LYS A 113 -10.03 -11.64 -4.78
C LYS A 113 -10.46 -10.23 -5.16
N PRO A 114 -10.86 -9.37 -4.21
CA PRO A 114 -11.14 -7.97 -4.51
C PRO A 114 -9.91 -7.24 -5.06
N ASP A 115 -10.12 -6.33 -6.00
CA ASP A 115 -9.02 -5.62 -6.68
C ASP A 115 -8.14 -4.79 -5.76
N PHE A 116 -8.69 -4.27 -4.65
CA PHE A 116 -7.90 -3.57 -3.64
C PHE A 116 -6.90 -4.49 -2.94
N VAL A 117 -7.25 -5.75 -2.69
CA VAL A 117 -6.35 -6.75 -2.10
C VAL A 117 -5.19 -7.03 -3.05
N ILE A 118 -5.46 -7.15 -4.35
CA ILE A 118 -4.42 -7.32 -5.39
C ILE A 118 -3.50 -6.11 -5.41
N SER A 119 -4.07 -4.91 -5.38
CA SER A 119 -3.33 -3.64 -5.46
C SER A 119 -2.44 -3.41 -4.24
N ILE A 120 -2.96 -3.67 -3.03
CA ILE A 120 -2.19 -3.58 -1.78
C ILE A 120 -1.06 -4.60 -1.75
N ASN A 121 -1.30 -5.84 -2.18
CA ASN A 121 -0.23 -6.83 -2.32
C ASN A 121 0.88 -6.36 -3.27
N ASN A 122 0.53 -5.75 -4.39
CA ASN A 122 1.51 -5.24 -5.35
C ASN A 122 2.38 -4.14 -4.74
N VAL A 123 1.80 -3.25 -3.93
CA VAL A 123 2.55 -2.25 -3.16
C VAL A 123 3.52 -2.94 -2.21
N LEU A 124 3.03 -3.82 -1.33
CA LEU A 124 3.85 -4.51 -0.33
C LEU A 124 5.01 -5.30 -0.96
N LYS A 125 4.74 -6.07 -2.03
CA LYS A 125 5.73 -6.88 -2.74
C LYS A 125 6.84 -6.04 -3.36
N ARG A 126 6.50 -4.89 -3.95
CA ARG A 126 7.47 -4.03 -4.63
C ARG A 126 8.21 -3.10 -3.69
N THR A 127 7.67 -2.80 -2.50
CA THR A 127 8.38 -1.96 -1.52
C THR A 127 9.21 -2.74 -0.50
N LYS A 128 8.98 -4.04 -0.27
CA LYS A 128 9.61 -4.80 0.83
C LYS A 128 11.14 -4.74 0.87
N HIS A 129 11.79 -4.80 -0.30
CA HIS A 129 13.25 -4.81 -0.38
C HIS A 129 13.89 -3.51 0.15
N LEU A 130 13.12 -2.42 0.20
CA LEU A 130 13.54 -1.13 0.69
C LEU A 130 13.63 -1.05 2.22
N LEU A 131 13.13 -2.05 2.94
CA LEU A 131 13.38 -2.19 4.40
C LEU A 131 14.88 -2.34 4.70
N PHE A 132 15.65 -2.86 3.75
CA PHE A 132 17.11 -2.99 3.85
C PHE A 132 17.87 -1.74 3.35
N SER A 133 17.17 -0.65 3.01
CA SER A 133 17.82 0.57 2.53
C SER A 133 18.77 1.16 3.57
N SER A 134 19.94 1.64 3.13
CA SER A 134 20.85 2.43 3.96
C SER A 134 20.25 3.78 4.38
N HIS A 135 19.19 4.23 3.70
CA HIS A 135 18.53 5.50 3.97
C HIS A 135 17.40 5.34 4.99
N ILE A 136 17.61 5.84 6.20
CA ILE A 136 16.64 5.79 7.31
C ILE A 136 15.25 6.30 6.93
N PRO A 137 15.08 7.45 6.23
CA PRO A 137 13.75 7.93 5.86
C PRO A 137 12.98 6.97 4.95
N VAL A 138 13.68 6.26 4.07
CA VAL A 138 13.08 5.23 3.20
C VAL A 138 12.55 4.08 4.05
N ARG A 139 13.37 3.54 4.96
CA ARG A 139 12.94 2.46 5.86
C ARG A 139 11.72 2.84 6.69
N LEU A 140 11.70 4.05 7.27
CA LEU A 140 10.56 4.54 8.05
C LEU A 140 9.28 4.65 7.21
N LEU A 141 9.37 5.13 5.97
CA LEU A 141 8.21 5.16 5.08
C LEU A 141 7.72 3.76 4.73
N VAL A 142 8.63 2.83 4.44
CA VAL A 142 8.27 1.45 4.08
C VAL A 142 7.65 0.72 5.26
N LEU A 143 8.13 0.94 6.48
CA LEU A 143 7.51 0.40 7.70
C LEU A 143 6.08 0.93 7.90
N LYS A 144 5.83 2.21 7.61
CA LYS A 144 4.48 2.79 7.67
C LYS A 144 3.56 2.23 6.57
N ILE A 145 4.08 2.05 5.35
CA ILE A 145 3.34 1.40 4.27
C ILE A 145 2.99 -0.03 4.68
N LEU A 146 3.96 -0.79 5.19
CA LEU A 146 3.77 -2.15 5.66
C LEU A 146 2.69 -2.21 6.75
N ASP A 147 2.76 -1.31 7.74
CA ASP A 147 1.75 -1.21 8.79
C ASP A 147 0.35 -0.96 8.21
N VAL A 148 0.14 0.12 7.47
CA VAL A 148 -1.19 0.46 6.93
C VAL A 148 -1.73 -0.66 6.02
N CYS A 149 -0.94 -1.10 5.04
CA CYS A 149 -1.36 -2.11 4.08
C CYS A 149 -1.64 -3.48 4.70
N LEU A 150 -0.90 -3.90 5.73
CA LEU A 150 -1.23 -5.15 6.44
C LEU A 150 -2.57 -5.05 7.17
N LYS A 151 -2.94 -3.86 7.67
CA LYS A 151 -4.26 -3.65 8.28
C LYS A 151 -5.37 -3.82 7.23
N ASP A 152 -5.17 -3.30 6.02
CA ASP A 152 -6.14 -3.43 4.93
C ASP A 152 -6.33 -4.89 4.48
N LEU A 153 -5.31 -5.74 4.69
CA LEU A 153 -5.35 -7.17 4.37
C LEU A 153 -5.85 -8.07 5.51
N GLN A 154 -6.20 -7.54 6.69
CA GLN A 154 -6.42 -8.34 7.91
C GLN A 154 -7.50 -9.44 7.79
N HIS A 155 -8.46 -9.28 6.88
CA HIS A 155 -9.53 -10.27 6.62
C HIS A 155 -9.18 -11.29 5.53
N PHE A 156 -8.01 -11.18 4.89
CA PHE A 156 -7.57 -12.00 3.77
C PHE A 156 -6.31 -12.79 4.17
N PRO A 157 -6.42 -13.87 4.95
CA PRO A 157 -5.27 -14.58 5.53
C PRO A 157 -4.28 -15.11 4.47
N ASP A 158 -4.80 -15.53 3.30
CA ASP A 158 -4.01 -15.98 2.15
C ASP A 158 -3.09 -14.91 1.55
N ASP A 159 -3.34 -13.65 1.86
CA ASP A 159 -2.54 -12.50 1.44
C ASP A 159 -1.74 -11.91 2.61
N TYR A 160 -2.39 -11.79 3.75
CA TYR A 160 -1.86 -11.23 4.97
C TYR A 160 -0.68 -12.03 5.53
N LEU A 161 -0.84 -13.34 5.69
CA LEU A 161 0.19 -14.19 6.32
C LEU A 161 1.48 -14.24 5.48
N PRO A 162 1.43 -14.49 4.15
CA PRO A 162 2.65 -14.47 3.35
C PRO A 162 3.39 -13.12 3.42
N MET A 163 2.68 -12.00 3.53
CA MET A 163 3.33 -10.69 3.65
C MET A 163 4.04 -10.53 4.99
N ILE A 164 3.49 -11.03 6.10
CA ILE A 164 4.20 -11.05 7.38
C ILE A 164 5.46 -11.90 7.29
N HIS A 165 5.32 -13.16 6.84
CA HIS A 165 6.45 -14.09 6.74
C HIS A 165 7.58 -13.55 5.87
N GLN A 166 7.25 -12.99 4.70
CA GLN A 166 8.25 -12.47 3.76
C GLN A 166 8.96 -11.20 4.24
N ASN A 167 8.37 -10.42 5.15
CA ASN A 167 8.96 -9.19 5.69
C ASN A 167 9.61 -9.42 7.08
N TRP A 168 9.42 -10.59 7.69
CA TRP A 168 9.80 -10.87 9.07
C TRP A 168 11.29 -10.59 9.36
N SER A 169 12.19 -11.09 8.52
CA SER A 169 13.64 -10.87 8.71
C SER A 169 14.00 -9.39 8.70
N ALA A 170 13.48 -8.64 7.74
CA ALA A 170 13.72 -7.20 7.62
C ALA A 170 13.14 -6.41 8.80
N VAL A 171 11.97 -6.82 9.29
CA VAL A 171 11.35 -6.22 10.49
C VAL A 171 12.17 -6.55 11.73
N LEU A 172 12.66 -7.77 11.88
CA LEU A 172 13.53 -8.17 12.98
C LEU A 172 14.82 -7.34 13.01
N ASP A 173 15.46 -7.15 11.85
CA ASP A 173 16.62 -6.26 11.73
C ASP A 173 16.29 -4.83 12.19
N CYS A 174 15.11 -4.32 11.82
CA CYS A 174 14.63 -3.02 12.27
C CYS A 174 14.42 -2.94 13.80
N LEU A 175 14.10 -4.05 14.49
CA LEU A 175 13.97 -4.08 15.95
C LEU A 175 15.33 -3.98 16.67
N LEU A 176 16.41 -4.41 16.00
CA LEU A 176 17.77 -4.40 16.51
C LEU A 176 18.56 -3.14 16.09
N GLU A 177 17.96 -2.28 15.27
CA GLU A 177 18.60 -1.09 14.71
C GLU A 177 19.01 -0.05 15.74
N LYS A 178 20.11 0.67 15.50
CA LYS A 178 20.54 1.73 16.44
C LYS A 178 19.58 2.91 16.47
N ASN A 179 18.90 3.16 15.35
CA ASN A 179 17.95 4.25 15.23
C ASN A 179 16.64 3.93 15.96
N LEU A 180 16.32 4.70 17.00
CA LEU A 180 15.11 4.49 17.81
C LEU A 180 13.80 4.60 17.03
N ASN A 181 13.72 5.49 16.03
CA ASN A 181 12.49 5.64 15.24
C ASN A 181 12.23 4.38 14.41
N VAL A 182 13.29 3.79 13.82
CA VAL A 182 13.18 2.54 13.06
C VAL A 182 12.73 1.41 13.97
N ARG A 183 13.28 1.32 15.18
CA ARG A 183 12.85 0.34 16.19
C ARG A 183 11.39 0.50 16.55
N VAL A 184 10.95 1.72 16.89
CA VAL A 184 9.56 1.98 17.29
C VAL A 184 8.58 1.65 16.17
N ASP A 185 8.89 2.03 14.92
CA ASP A 185 8.03 1.70 13.79
C ASP A 185 8.06 0.19 13.47
N GLY A 186 9.21 -0.47 13.63
CA GLY A 186 9.32 -1.94 13.57
C GLY A 186 8.44 -2.63 14.62
N PHE A 187 8.43 -2.11 15.86
CA PHE A 187 7.58 -2.63 16.95
C PHE A 187 6.09 -2.49 16.67
N LYS A 188 5.65 -1.40 16.03
CA LYS A 188 4.24 -1.22 15.65
C LYS A 188 3.78 -2.31 14.68
N VAL A 189 4.64 -2.67 13.73
CA VAL A 189 4.36 -3.73 12.76
C VAL A 189 4.25 -5.10 13.46
N THR A 190 5.07 -5.38 14.49
CA THR A 190 5.06 -6.70 15.16
C THR A 190 3.96 -6.88 16.20
N ILE A 191 3.77 -5.89 17.10
CA ILE A 191 2.89 -6.03 18.27
C ILE A 191 1.41 -6.15 17.90
N LEU A 192 0.99 -5.53 16.79
CA LEU A 192 -0.43 -5.47 16.43
C LEU A 192 -0.89 -6.63 15.53
N LYS A 193 0.05 -7.40 14.96
CA LYS A 193 -0.23 -8.12 13.70
C LYS A 193 0.32 -9.55 13.61
N ILE A 194 1.11 -10.01 14.57
CA ILE A 194 1.62 -11.39 14.60
C ILE A 194 1.11 -12.05 15.88
N PRO A 195 -0.10 -12.68 15.87
CA PRO A 195 -0.69 -13.28 17.07
C PRO A 195 0.18 -14.43 17.63
N ASN A 196 1.01 -15.06 16.79
CA ASN A 196 1.86 -16.18 17.16
C ASN A 196 3.31 -15.94 16.72
N LEU A 197 4.03 -15.07 17.44
CA LEU A 197 5.47 -14.87 17.26
C LEU A 197 6.27 -16.20 17.35
N PHE A 198 5.69 -17.21 18.01
CA PHE A 198 6.29 -18.54 18.22
C PHE A 198 6.21 -19.49 17.02
N LEU A 199 5.34 -19.25 16.03
CA LEU A 199 5.23 -20.11 14.84
C LEU A 199 6.18 -19.73 13.70
N LEU A 200 6.86 -18.58 13.81
CA LEU A 200 7.84 -18.09 12.83
C LEU A 200 9.27 -18.59 13.08
N HIS A 201 9.49 -19.34 14.18
CA HIS A 201 10.82 -19.77 14.59
C HIS A 201 11.23 -21.13 14.00
N ASP A 202 10.36 -21.77 13.21
CA ASP A 202 10.54 -23.11 12.62
C ASP A 202 10.64 -23.09 11.08
N THR A 203 11.43 -22.17 10.51
CA THR A 203 11.96 -22.27 9.14
C THR A 203 13.36 -21.70 9.03
#